data_AF-Q46NU8-F1
#
_entry.id   AF-Q46NU8-F1
#
_cell.length_a   1.000
_cell.length_b   1.000
_cell.length_c   1.000
_cell.angle_alpha   90.00
_cell.angle_beta   90.00
_cell.angle_gamma   90.00
#
_symmetry.space_group_name_H-M   'P 1'
#
loop_
_entity.id
_entity.type
_entity.pdbx_description
1 polymer ?
#
loop_
_entity_poly.entity_id
_entity_poly.type
_entity_poly.pdbx_seq_one_letter_code
_entity_poly.pdbx_strand_id
1 'polypeptide(L)' 'MSKTIKKQYLKALNQQLKKELAGTSDAAFVFYPPGAKPKHATGVAASGQTDAQVLAIMDAVQARVFASFESSAKAG' A
#
# COMPACT_ATOMS: atom_id res chain seq x y z
N MET A 1 14.98 -4.75 -3.63
CA MET A 1 13.92 -5.63 -3.09
C MET A 1 13.75 -6.86 -3.98
N SER A 2 13.70 -8.07 -3.40
CA SER A 2 13.33 -9.27 -4.14
C SER A 2 11.84 -9.27 -4.50
N LYS A 3 11.43 -10.06 -5.50
CA LYS A 3 10.01 -10.18 -5.91
C LYS A 3 9.10 -10.60 -4.74
N THR A 4 9.60 -11.46 -3.85
CA THR A 4 8.88 -11.93 -2.65
C THR A 4 8.69 -10.83 -1.62
N ILE A 5 9.76 -10.06 -1.34
CA ILE A 5 9.71 -8.93 -0.40
C ILE A 5 8.76 -7.85 -0.94
N LYS A 6 8.85 -7.51 -2.23
CA LYS A 6 7.93 -6.56 -2.87
C LYS A 6 6.48 -6.99 -2.76
N LYS A 7 6.19 -8.28 -2.98
CA LYS A 7 4.84 -8.84 -2.85
C LYS A 7 4.30 -8.71 -1.42
N GLN A 8 5.12 -9.01 -0.41
CA GLN A 8 4.74 -8.90 0.99
C GLN A 8 4.51 -7.45 1.38
N TYR A 9 5.41 -6.55 0.98
CA TYR A 9 5.30 -5.11 1.18
C TYR A 9 3.98 -4.56 0.60
N LEU A 10 3.70 -4.82 -0.67
CA LEU A 10 2.49 -4.32 -1.32
C LEU A 10 1.21 -4.88 -0.68
N LYS A 11 1.23 -6.14 -0.21
CA LYS A 11 0.11 -6.71 0.54
C LYS A 11 -0.13 -6.01 1.87
N ALA A 12 0.92 -5.82 2.66
CA ALA A 12 0.83 -5.13 3.94
C ALA A 12 0.34 -3.69 3.74
N LEU A 13 0.89 -2.99 2.74
CA LEU A 13 0.48 -1.64 2.38
C LEU A 13 -1.02 -1.57 2.05
N ASN A 14 -1.51 -2.44 1.16
CA ASN A 14 -2.92 -2.46 0.79
C ASN A 14 -3.84 -2.77 1.99
N GLN A 15 -3.44 -3.67 2.88
CA GLN A 15 -4.21 -3.97 4.10
C GLN A 15 -4.25 -2.81 5.09
N GLN A 16 -3.10 -2.16 5.34
CA GLN A 16 -3.00 -1.03 6.24
C GLN A 16 -3.85 0.15 5.75
N LEU A 17 -3.80 0.44 4.44
CA LEU A 17 -4.62 1.47 3.81
C LEU A 17 -6.10 1.17 3.95
N LYS A 18 -6.53 -0.06 3.67
CA LYS A 18 -7.93 -0.47 3.87
C LYS A 18 -8.39 -0.31 5.32
N LYS A 19 -7.51 -0.51 6.29
CA LYS A 19 -7.84 -0.38 7.72
C LYS A 19 -7.89 1.07 8.18
N GLU A 20 -6.90 1.89 7.82
CA GLU A 20 -6.84 3.30 8.23
C GLU A 20 -7.87 4.17 7.51
N LEU A 21 -8.24 3.81 6.29
CA LEU A 21 -9.20 4.57 5.48
C LEU A 21 -10.59 3.91 5.43
N ALA A 22 -10.82 2.85 6.22
CA ALA A 22 -12.13 2.26 6.40
C ALA A 22 -13.11 3.31 6.97
N GLY A 23 -14.06 3.75 6.15
CA GLY A 23 -15.08 4.73 6.54
C GLY A 23 -14.68 6.20 6.37
N THR A 24 -13.45 6.50 5.94
CA THR A 24 -13.01 7.87 5.61
C THR A 24 -13.08 8.15 4.11
N SER A 25 -13.02 7.11 3.28
CA SER A 25 -13.16 7.23 1.83
C SER A 25 -13.98 6.10 1.25
N ASP A 26 -14.86 6.40 0.29
CA ASP A 26 -15.51 5.40 -0.57
C ASP A 26 -14.53 4.73 -1.57
N ALA A 27 -13.28 5.20 -1.61
CA ALA A 27 -12.28 4.69 -2.52
C ALA A 27 -11.75 3.31 -2.06
N ALA A 28 -11.82 2.32 -2.95
CA ALA A 28 -11.24 1.01 -2.68
C ALA A 28 -9.74 1.00 -3.04
N PHE A 29 -8.89 0.53 -2.12
CA PHE A 29 -7.46 0.37 -2.40
C PHE A 29 -7.18 -0.89 -3.22
N VAL A 30 -6.63 -0.70 -4.42
CA VAL A 30 -6.33 -1.75 -5.40
C VAL A 30 -4.85 -1.74 -5.78
N PHE A 31 -4.36 -2.86 -6.29
CA PHE A 31 -3.00 -2.89 -6.86
C PHE A 31 -2.97 -2.13 -8.19
N TYR A 32 -1.87 -1.40 -8.44
CA TYR A 32 -1.62 -0.72 -9.71
C TYR A 32 -0.68 -1.55 -10.61
N PRO A 33 -0.97 -1.67 -11.93
CA PRO A 33 -2.18 -1.21 -12.61
C PRO A 33 -3.44 -1.95 -12.11
N PRO A 34 -4.65 -1.34 -12.16
CA PRO A 34 -5.88 -1.96 -11.66
C PRO A 34 -6.06 -3.38 -12.18
N GLY A 35 -6.37 -4.32 -11.28
CA GLY A 35 -6.45 -5.75 -11.60
C GLY A 35 -5.13 -6.51 -11.56
N ALA A 36 -3.99 -5.84 -11.34
CA ALA A 36 -2.71 -6.50 -11.17
C ALA A 36 -2.71 -7.41 -9.94
N LYS A 37 -2.16 -8.62 -10.11
CA LYS A 37 -1.85 -9.49 -8.98
C LYS A 37 -0.71 -8.85 -8.16
N PRO A 38 -0.65 -9.06 -6.82
CA PRO A 38 0.40 -8.50 -5.97
C PRO A 38 1.85 -8.75 -6.47
N LYS A 39 2.07 -9.87 -7.18
CA LYS A 39 3.38 -10.23 -7.77
C LYS A 39 3.78 -9.40 -8.99
N HIS A 40 2.83 -8.78 -9.67
CA HIS A 40 3.04 -7.96 -10.88
C HIS A 40 2.70 -6.49 -10.64
N ALA A 41 2.15 -6.18 -9.46
CA ALA A 41 1.83 -4.83 -9.06
C ALA A 41 3.10 -3.97 -8.94
N THR A 42 3.01 -2.74 -9.42
CA THR A 42 4.06 -1.73 -9.27
C THR A 42 3.79 -0.80 -8.09
N GLY A 43 2.54 -0.71 -7.62
CA GLY A 43 2.15 0.06 -6.44
C GLY A 43 0.74 -0.30 -5.95
N VAL A 44 0.23 0.51 -5.01
CA VAL A 44 -1.17 0.51 -4.57
C VAL A 44 -1.77 1.85 -4.96
N ALA A 45 -2.96 1.84 -5.56
CA ALA A 45 -3.71 3.02 -5.94
C ALA A 45 -5.12 2.95 -5.35
N ALA A 46 -5.78 4.10 -5.26
CA ALA A 46 -7.21 4.17 -4.96
C ALA A 46 -8.01 3.99 -6.26
N SER A 47 -9.13 3.27 -6.21
CA SER A 47 -9.98 2.98 -7.38
C SER A 47 -10.83 4.16 -7.84
N GLY A 48 -10.79 5.31 -7.16
CA GLY A 48 -11.63 6.47 -7.41
C GLY A 48 -10.90 7.80 -7.17
N GLN A 49 -11.64 8.91 -7.26
CA GLN A 49 -11.10 10.24 -6.96
C GLN A 49 -10.61 10.27 -5.51
N THR A 50 -9.34 10.61 -5.35
CA THR A 50 -8.65 10.62 -4.07
C THR A 50 -8.53 12.06 -3.62
N ASP A 51 -9.13 12.40 -2.48
CA ASP A 51 -9.01 13.74 -1.91
C ASP A 51 -7.60 13.93 -1.31
N ALA A 52 -7.17 15.17 -1.12
CA ALA A 52 -5.84 15.51 -0.60
C ALA A 52 -5.57 14.89 0.78
N GLN A 53 -6.61 14.78 1.62
CA GLN A 53 -6.52 14.11 2.92
C GLN A 53 -6.24 12.60 2.77
N VAL A 54 -6.88 11.94 1.80
CA VAL A 54 -6.66 10.51 1.53
C VAL A 54 -5.26 10.29 0.96
N LEU A 55 -4.76 11.18 0.10
CA LEU A 55 -3.39 11.14 -0.40
C LEU A 55 -2.35 11.28 0.72
N ALA A 56 -2.57 12.18 1.68
CA ALA A 56 -1.68 12.35 2.83
C ALA A 56 -1.65 11.09 3.72
N ILE A 57 -2.80 10.46 3.96
CA ILE A 57 -2.86 9.20 4.72
C ILE A 57 -2.16 8.08 3.93
N MET A 58 -2.35 8.02 2.61
CA MET A 58 -1.66 7.06 1.77
C MET A 58 -0.14 7.15 1.91
N ASP A 59 0.41 8.37 1.86
CA ASP A 59 1.83 8.60 1.99
C ASP A 59 2.35 8.26 3.40
N ALA A 60 1.63 8.68 4.45
CA ALA A 60 1.99 8.36 5.84
C ALA A 60 1.97 6.86 6.13
N VAL A 61 0.99 6.13 5.59
CA VAL A 61 0.89 4.68 5.69
C VAL A 61 2.01 4.01 4.90
N GLN A 62 2.31 4.51 3.69
CA GLN A 62 3.42 4.03 2.88
C GLN A 62 4.75 4.16 3.62
N ALA A 63 5.04 5.32 4.21
CA ALA A 63 6.25 5.56 4.98
C ALA A 63 6.36 4.61 6.19
N ARG A 64 5.26 4.41 6.95
CA ARG A 64 5.23 3.51 8.12
C ARG A 64 5.46 2.04 7.73
N VAL A 65 4.77 1.57 6.69
CA VAL A 65 4.91 0.19 6.22
C VAL A 65 6.30 -0.03 5.61
N PHE A 66 6.82 0.95 4.87
CA PHE A 66 8.16 0.88 4.30
C PHE A 66 9.25 0.83 5.36
N ALA A 67 9.18 1.69 6.38
CA ALA A 67 10.13 1.67 7.50
C ALA A 67 10.11 0.33 8.25
N SER A 68 8.92 -0.24 8.51
CA SER A 68 8.78 -1.56 9.12
C SER A 68 9.39 -2.67 8.26
N PHE A 69 9.19 -2.61 6.93
CA PHE A 69 9.79 -3.56 5.99
C PHE A 69 11.31 -3.40 5.87
N GLU A 70 11.83 -2.17 5.84
CA GLU A 70 13.29 -1.93 5.86
C GLU A 70 13.93 -2.47 7.13
N SER A 71 13.32 -2.20 8.29
CA SER A 71 13.82 -2.70 9.57
C SER A 71 13.80 -4.22 9.63
N SER A 72 12.78 -4.87 9.06
CA SER A 72 12.69 -6.33 9.00
C SER A 72 13.67 -6.92 7.98
N ALA A 73 13.98 -6.21 6.89
CA ALA A 73 14.92 -6.64 5.87
C ALA A 73 16.41 -6.46 6.26
N LYS A 74 16.71 -5.54 7.18
CA LYS A 74 18.08 -5.34 7.72
C LYS A 74 18.42 -6.31 8.87
N ALA A 75 17.44 -7.04 9.40
CA ALA A 75 17.61 -7.93 10.54
C ALA A 75 17.84 -9.40 10.17
N GLY A 76 17.99 -9.73 8.88
CA GLY A 76 18.32 -11.08 8.38
C GLY A 76 19.50 -11.05 7.45
#